data_AF-A0A1Y2U2K9-F1
#
_entry.id   AF-A0A1Y2U2K9-F1
#
_cell.length_a   1.000
_cell.length_b   1.000
_cell.length_c   1.000
_cell.angle_alpha   90.00
_cell.angle_beta   90.00
_cell.angle_gamma   90.00
#
_symmetry.space_group_name_H-M   'P 1'
#
loop_
_entity.id
_entity.type
_entity.pdbx_description
1 polymer ?
#
loop_
_entity_poly.entity_id
_entity_poly.type
_entity_poly.pdbx_seq_one_letter_code
_entity_poly.pdbx_strand_id
1 'polypeptide(L)'
;MLSRANVMVAGAYSAALRQRFWLPTLPKKANLVQLAPLEVFPVQQILVRHEINAYRRIELDHDYVYLGDGLLKPERFAAGFLLYLSTLQPEPDYLFNSKAQLFNFSNAPASLAADPLFAAQVSPILTENLALPIWLLQSDDRYWPRVRDLVPSGWTVIVSQEIHRVSGSYYIQYAFIRPRHQRITVDNPPPQSPSLEDIEVVGLKEFLNITAPMVDPVLIDRRLHDVAEKLASGVHYWGPLPPDVEPLSVLNREEAAEMLLEFLEDAKELKKRLREAMKENPRR
;
A
#
# COMPACT_ATOMS: atom_id res chain seq x y z
N MET A 1 -31.73 15.09 23.29
CA MET A 1 -32.68 15.04 22.15
C MET A 1 -31.93 14.45 20.96
N LEU A 2 -32.23 13.23 20.52
CA LEU A 2 -31.61 12.60 19.35
C LEU A 2 -32.60 12.72 18.19
N SER A 3 -32.21 13.42 17.12
CA SER A 3 -33.04 13.56 15.92
C SER A 3 -32.68 12.49 14.89
N ARG A 4 -33.68 11.94 14.21
CA ARG A 4 -33.49 10.92 13.17
C ARG A 4 -33.35 11.62 11.82
N ALA A 5 -32.15 11.60 11.24
CA ALA A 5 -31.88 12.18 9.93
C ALA A 5 -31.64 11.07 8.89
N ASN A 6 -32.20 11.24 7.69
CA ASN A 6 -31.91 10.36 6.56
C ASN A 6 -30.66 10.88 5.85
N VAL A 7 -29.55 10.16 5.98
CA VAL A 7 -28.29 10.49 5.32
C VAL A 7 -28.17 9.68 4.03
N MET A 8 -28.10 10.36 2.89
CA MET A 8 -27.78 9.73 1.60
C MET A 8 -26.28 9.85 1.35
N VAL A 9 -25.62 8.70 1.22
CA VAL A 9 -24.21 8.63 0.84
C VAL A 9 -24.14 8.24 -0.63
N ALA A 10 -23.39 9.00 -1.43
CA ALA A 10 -23.14 8.73 -2.85
C ALA A 10 -21.65 8.51 -3.09
N GLY A 11 -21.26 8.12 -4.30
CA GLY A 11 -19.84 7.98 -4.61
C GLY A 11 -19.20 6.70 -4.06
N ALA A 12 -17.87 6.72 -3.94
CA ALA A 12 -17.04 5.63 -3.41
C ALA A 12 -17.50 5.14 -2.04
N TYR A 13 -17.90 6.09 -1.19
CA TYR A 13 -18.48 5.84 0.12
C TYR A 13 -19.77 5.00 0.07
N SER A 14 -20.63 5.21 -0.94
CA SER A 14 -21.83 4.38 -1.09
C SER A 14 -21.49 2.94 -1.46
N ALA A 15 -20.41 2.72 -2.21
CA ALA A 15 -20.01 1.38 -2.62
C ALA A 15 -19.44 0.60 -1.43
N ALA A 16 -18.58 1.22 -0.61
CA ALA A 16 -18.11 0.60 0.62
C ALA A 16 -19.25 0.25 1.60
N LEU A 17 -20.20 1.17 1.80
CA LEU A 17 -21.39 0.90 2.63
C LEU A 17 -22.26 -0.23 2.08
N ARG A 18 -22.25 -0.43 0.76
CA ARG A 18 -22.94 -1.53 0.08
C ARG A 18 -22.08 -2.79 -0.05
N GLN A 19 -20.88 -2.81 0.52
CA GLN A 19 -19.91 -3.90 0.43
C GLN A 19 -19.60 -4.28 -1.02
N ARG A 20 -19.37 -3.27 -1.86
CA ARG A 20 -19.04 -3.41 -3.28
C ARG A 20 -17.82 -2.58 -3.61
N PHE A 21 -16.96 -3.09 -4.48
CA PHE A 21 -15.86 -2.32 -5.03
C PHE A 21 -16.38 -1.11 -5.80
N TRP A 22 -15.77 0.05 -5.58
CA TRP A 22 -16.22 1.33 -6.15
C TRP A 22 -16.01 1.39 -7.66
N LEU A 23 -14.80 1.05 -8.13
CA LEU A 23 -14.47 1.12 -9.55
C LEU A 23 -14.50 -0.29 -10.19
N PRO A 24 -15.35 -0.52 -11.21
CA PRO A 24 -15.30 -1.77 -11.94
C PRO A 24 -13.91 -1.92 -12.58
N THR A 25 -13.31 -3.11 -12.50
CA THR A 25 -12.22 -3.49 -13.40
C THR A 25 -12.73 -3.28 -14.82
N LEU A 26 -12.14 -2.32 -15.54
CA LEU A 26 -12.61 -1.93 -16.86
C LEU A 26 -12.60 -3.17 -17.77
N PRO A 27 -13.65 -3.36 -18.59
CA PRO A 27 -13.74 -4.52 -19.47
C PRO A 27 -12.54 -4.52 -20.43
N LYS A 28 -11.94 -5.71 -20.63
CA LYS A 28 -10.75 -5.95 -21.48
C LYS A 28 -10.82 -5.34 -22.90
N LYS A 29 -12.00 -4.92 -23.36
CA LYS A 29 -12.27 -4.36 -24.70
C LYS A 29 -12.28 -2.83 -24.77
N ALA A 30 -12.34 -2.13 -23.64
CA ALA A 30 -12.16 -0.68 -23.62
C ALA A 30 -10.70 -0.40 -23.24
N ASN A 31 -9.94 0.29 -24.09
CA ASN A 31 -8.58 0.76 -23.78
C ASN A 31 -8.56 1.81 -22.63
N LEU A 32 -9.65 1.95 -21.88
CA LEU A 32 -9.73 2.74 -20.67
C LEU A 32 -9.31 1.81 -19.54
N VAL A 33 -8.15 2.08 -18.95
CA VAL A 33 -7.49 1.15 -18.01
C VAL A 33 -7.67 1.56 -16.55
N GLN A 34 -8.06 2.81 -16.28
CA GLN A 34 -8.32 3.28 -14.93
C GLN A 34 -9.17 4.55 -14.95
N LEU A 35 -10.06 4.73 -13.96
CA LEU A 35 -10.88 5.95 -13.81
C LEU A 35 -10.15 7.06 -13.03
N ALA A 36 -9.12 6.72 -12.27
CA ALA A 36 -8.32 7.71 -11.54
C ALA A 36 -7.40 8.48 -12.51
N PRO A 37 -7.34 9.83 -12.43
CA PRO A 37 -6.46 10.63 -13.28
C PRO A 37 -5.01 10.53 -12.78
N LEU A 38 -4.29 9.50 -13.26
CA LEU A 38 -2.94 9.15 -12.79
C LEU A 38 -1.88 10.23 -13.06
N GLU A 39 -2.14 11.14 -13.99
CA GLU A 39 -1.30 12.32 -14.22
C GLU A 39 -1.31 13.29 -13.01
N VAL A 40 -2.36 13.24 -12.19
CA VAL A 40 -2.54 14.11 -11.01
C VAL A 40 -2.39 13.32 -9.71
N PHE A 41 -2.87 12.09 -9.68
CA PHE A 41 -2.82 11.19 -8.53
C PHE A 41 -2.10 9.89 -8.92
N PRO A 42 -0.75 9.92 -8.96
CA PRO A 42 0.02 8.89 -9.66
C PRO A 42 0.05 7.54 -8.96
N VAL A 43 -0.11 7.48 -7.63
CA VAL A 43 0.00 6.21 -6.89
C VAL A 43 -1.35 5.48 -6.89
N GLN A 44 -1.36 4.28 -7.45
CA GLN A 44 -2.55 3.46 -7.61
C GLN A 44 -2.81 2.54 -6.41
N GLN A 45 -1.75 1.94 -5.88
CA GLN A 45 -1.82 0.88 -4.89
C GLN A 45 -0.47 0.69 -4.15
N ILE A 46 -0.53 0.02 -3.00
CA ILE A 46 0.64 -0.46 -2.24
C ILE A 46 0.51 -1.97 -2.11
N LEU A 47 1.61 -2.68 -2.32
CA LEU A 47 1.76 -4.11 -2.15
C LEU A 47 2.72 -4.32 -0.98
N VAL A 48 2.27 -4.95 0.10
CA VAL A 48 3.06 -5.10 1.32
C VAL A 48 3.32 -6.59 1.53
N ARG A 49 4.58 -6.94 1.69
CA ARG A 49 5.05 -8.29 1.98
C ARG A 49 5.51 -8.31 3.42
N HIS A 50 4.91 -9.17 4.22
CA HIS A 50 5.31 -9.43 5.59
C HIS A 50 6.12 -10.70 5.64
N GLU A 51 7.39 -10.60 5.99
CA GLU A 51 8.26 -11.74 6.22
C GLU A 51 8.60 -11.85 7.71
N ILE A 52 8.19 -12.96 8.31
CA ILE A 52 8.59 -13.32 9.66
C ILE A 52 9.57 -14.48 9.58
N ASN A 53 10.84 -14.17 9.80
CA ASN A 53 11.91 -15.15 9.88
C ASN A 53 11.99 -15.71 11.30
N ALA A 54 11.41 -16.91 11.48
CA ALA A 54 11.49 -17.69 12.70
C ALA A 54 12.46 -18.87 12.52
N TYR A 55 12.98 -19.39 13.63
CA TYR A 55 14.06 -20.40 13.71
C TYR A 55 14.09 -21.50 12.62
N ARG A 56 12.93 -22.04 12.22
CA ARG A 56 12.81 -23.10 11.21
C ARG A 56 11.77 -22.83 10.13
N ARG A 57 11.20 -21.62 10.12
CA ARG A 57 10.06 -21.30 9.26
C ARG A 57 10.11 -19.83 8.88
N ILE A 58 9.97 -19.58 7.59
CA ILE A 58 9.66 -18.27 7.05
C ILE A 58 8.14 -18.23 6.89
N GLU A 59 7.50 -17.28 7.55
CA GLU A 59 6.07 -17.00 7.38
C GLU A 59 5.95 -15.77 6.47
N LEU A 60 5.22 -15.93 5.36
CA LEU A 60 4.98 -14.88 4.38
C LEU A 60 3.49 -14.56 4.36
N ASP A 61 3.17 -13.27 4.39
CA ASP A 61 1.82 -12.76 4.20
C ASP A 61 1.85 -11.52 3.29
N HIS A 62 0.71 -11.24 2.66
CA HIS A 62 0.59 -10.16 1.66
C HIS A 62 -0.63 -9.28 1.92
N ASP A 63 -0.38 -7.97 2.01
CA ASP A 63 -1.43 -6.96 2.04
C ASP A 63 -1.50 -6.17 0.74
N TYR A 64 -2.73 -5.83 0.34
CA TYR A 64 -3.00 -5.12 -0.91
C TYR A 64 -3.82 -3.86 -0.66
N VAL A 65 -3.18 -2.70 -0.72
CA VAL A 65 -3.82 -1.42 -0.46
C VAL A 65 -4.20 -0.75 -1.77
N TYR A 66 -5.48 -0.42 -1.95
CA TYR A 66 -5.93 0.41 -3.06
C TYR A 66 -5.92 1.90 -2.68
N LEU A 67 -5.34 2.75 -3.54
CA LEU A 67 -5.22 4.21 -3.31
C LEU A 67 -5.97 5.06 -4.33
N GLY A 68 -6.49 4.46 -5.42
CA GLY A 68 -7.08 5.20 -6.52
C GLY A 68 -8.36 5.97 -6.18
N ASP A 69 -9.03 5.67 -5.06
CA ASP A 69 -10.17 6.41 -4.53
C ASP A 69 -9.77 7.48 -3.48
N GLY A 70 -8.52 7.49 -3.03
CA GLY A 70 -7.96 8.50 -2.13
C GLY A 70 -7.61 9.82 -2.82
N LEU A 71 -7.38 9.80 -4.14
CA LEU A 71 -7.05 10.97 -4.97
C LEU A 71 -5.92 11.82 -4.35
N LEU A 72 -4.82 11.15 -3.97
CA LEU A 72 -3.71 11.76 -3.27
C LEU A 72 -2.70 12.34 -4.26
N LYS A 73 -2.44 13.65 -4.14
CA LYS A 73 -1.33 14.30 -4.85
C LYS A 73 0.01 13.72 -4.37
N PRO A 74 1.09 13.79 -5.16
CA PRO A 74 2.34 13.10 -4.85
C PRO A 74 2.94 13.45 -3.48
N GLU A 75 3.03 14.74 -3.14
CA GLU A 75 3.59 15.17 -1.85
C GLU A 75 2.73 14.75 -0.66
N ARG A 76 1.40 14.84 -0.79
CA ARG A 76 0.47 14.39 0.25
C ARG A 76 0.52 12.87 0.42
N PHE A 77 0.61 12.14 -0.69
CA PHE A 77 0.85 10.70 -0.65
C PHE A 77 2.15 10.40 0.10
N ALA A 78 3.24 11.08 -0.22
CA ALA A 78 4.53 10.90 0.45
C ALA A 78 4.44 11.13 1.96
N ALA A 79 3.78 12.21 2.39
CA ALA A 79 3.56 12.49 3.80
C ALA A 79 2.75 11.37 4.50
N GLY A 80 1.67 10.90 3.88
CA GLY A 80 0.87 9.78 4.39
C GLY A 80 1.64 8.45 4.39
N PHE A 81 2.47 8.22 3.37
CA PHE A 81 3.30 7.03 3.23
C PHE A 81 4.35 6.94 4.34
N LEU A 82 5.04 8.03 4.65
CA LEU A 82 6.01 8.08 5.75
C LEU A 82 5.36 7.83 7.11
N LEU A 83 4.16 8.39 7.34
CA LEU A 83 3.37 8.09 8.53
C LEU A 83 3.00 6.60 8.59
N TYR A 84 2.51 6.05 7.47
CA TYR A 84 2.14 4.65 7.33
C TYR A 84 3.31 3.71 7.61
N LEU A 85 4.48 3.95 7.01
CA LEU A 85 5.69 3.17 7.29
C LEU A 85 6.05 3.18 8.78
N SER A 86 5.91 4.33 9.45
CA SER A 86 6.18 4.44 10.88
C SER A 86 5.19 3.66 11.77
N THR A 87 4.04 3.25 11.22
CA THR A 87 3.04 2.42 11.93
C THR A 87 3.17 0.94 11.65
N LEU A 88 4.00 0.52 10.68
CA LEU A 88 4.24 -0.90 10.38
C LEU A 88 5.10 -1.61 11.43
N GLN A 89 5.39 -0.97 12.56
CA GLN A 89 6.15 -1.60 13.64
C GLN A 89 5.42 -2.86 14.14
N PRO A 90 6.14 -3.93 14.49
CA PRO A 90 5.50 -5.16 14.95
C PRO A 90 4.86 -4.91 16.32
N GLU A 91 3.54 -4.77 16.33
CA GLU A 91 2.74 -4.72 17.56
C GLU A 91 2.17 -6.11 17.88
N PRO A 92 1.87 -6.41 19.16
CA PRO A 92 1.24 -7.68 19.51
C PRO A 92 -0.10 -7.88 18.79
N ASP A 93 -0.22 -9.01 18.09
CA ASP A 93 -1.29 -9.43 17.13
C ASP A 93 -2.75 -9.24 17.57
N TYR A 94 -3.03 -8.95 18.84
CA TYR A 94 -4.40 -8.94 19.40
C TYR A 94 -5.00 -7.54 19.56
N LEU A 95 -4.31 -6.46 19.20
CA LEU A 95 -4.80 -5.08 19.39
C LEU A 95 -4.98 -4.26 18.12
N PHE A 96 -4.47 -4.70 16.97
CA PHE A 96 -4.38 -3.83 15.79
C PHE A 96 -5.10 -4.38 14.57
N ASN A 97 -6.05 -3.59 14.06
CA ASN A 97 -6.60 -3.76 12.73
C ASN A 97 -5.61 -3.18 11.73
N SER A 98 -4.98 -4.02 10.90
CA SER A 98 -3.98 -3.59 9.89
C SER A 98 -4.51 -2.48 8.97
N LYS A 99 -5.83 -2.46 8.71
CA LYS A 99 -6.49 -1.45 7.89
C LYS A 99 -6.66 -0.11 8.59
N ALA A 100 -6.57 -0.05 9.92
CA ALA A 100 -6.61 1.22 10.66
C ALA A 100 -5.41 2.12 10.33
N GLN A 101 -4.26 1.52 10.01
CA GLN A 101 -3.07 2.26 9.59
C GLN A 101 -3.27 3.01 8.26
N LEU A 102 -4.23 2.58 7.43
CA LEU A 102 -4.55 3.25 6.17
C LEU A 102 -5.16 4.64 6.36
N PHE A 103 -5.68 4.95 7.55
CA PHE A 103 -6.15 6.30 7.86
C PHE A 103 -5.02 7.34 7.86
N ASN A 104 -3.75 6.92 7.94
CA ASN A 104 -2.61 7.81 7.74
C ASN A 104 -2.67 8.52 6.38
N PHE A 105 -3.15 7.85 5.33
CA PHE A 105 -3.35 8.46 4.01
C PHE A 105 -4.54 9.43 3.96
N SER A 106 -5.55 9.20 4.80
CA SER A 106 -6.75 10.05 4.90
C SER A 106 -6.53 11.29 5.79
N ASN A 107 -5.56 11.25 6.69
CA ASN A 107 -5.27 12.33 7.65
C ASN A 107 -3.90 13.00 7.43
N ALA A 108 -3.16 12.60 6.39
CA ALA A 108 -1.84 13.13 6.09
C ALA A 108 -1.85 14.66 5.91
N PRO A 109 -0.79 15.36 6.33
CA PRO A 109 -0.62 16.76 5.96
C PRO A 109 -0.46 16.89 4.45
N ALA A 110 -0.90 18.03 3.90
CA ALA A 110 -0.79 18.27 2.46
C ALA A 110 0.66 18.45 1.97
N SER A 111 1.60 18.75 2.87
CA SER A 111 3.00 18.99 2.58
C SER A 111 3.91 18.26 3.55
N LEU A 112 5.08 17.82 3.07
CA LEU A 112 6.14 17.21 3.88
C LEU A 112 6.74 18.19 4.90
N ALA A 113 6.62 19.50 4.66
CA ALA A 113 7.18 20.53 5.54
C ALA A 113 6.33 20.74 6.80
N ALA A 114 5.05 20.34 6.74
CA ALA A 114 4.13 20.55 7.83
C ALA A 114 4.32 19.49 8.93
N ASP A 115 4.08 19.88 10.18
CA ASP A 115 4.12 18.94 11.30
C ASP A 115 2.89 18.01 11.27
N PRO A 116 3.07 16.68 11.15
CA PRO A 116 1.95 15.74 11.15
C PRO A 116 1.03 15.84 12.36
N LEU A 117 1.53 16.28 13.52
CA LEU A 117 0.74 16.39 14.75
C LEU A 117 -0.25 17.55 14.73
N PHE A 118 0.05 18.62 13.98
CA PHE A 118 -0.74 19.85 14.00
C PHE A 118 -1.35 20.22 12.65
N ALA A 119 -0.89 19.61 11.56
CA ALA A 119 -1.28 19.95 10.20
C ALA A 119 -2.05 18.82 9.48
N ALA A 120 -2.62 17.87 10.24
CA ALA A 120 -3.46 16.82 9.70
C ALA A 120 -4.62 17.42 8.88
N GLN A 121 -4.84 16.88 7.67
CA GLN A 121 -5.94 17.26 6.82
C GLN A 121 -6.80 16.05 6.50
N VAL A 122 -8.11 16.22 6.47
CA VAL A 122 -9.04 15.15 6.11
C VAL A 122 -9.16 15.09 4.57
N SER A 123 -8.75 13.96 3.99
CA SER A 123 -8.97 13.58 2.59
C SER A 123 -9.97 12.43 2.50
N PRO A 124 -10.41 12.05 1.28
CA PRO A 124 -11.23 10.87 1.11
C PRO A 124 -10.67 9.64 1.79
N ILE A 125 -11.55 8.93 2.49
CA ILE A 125 -11.25 7.62 3.06
C ILE A 125 -11.04 6.64 1.91
N LEU A 126 -10.06 5.74 2.05
CA LEU A 126 -9.77 4.70 1.06
C LEU A 126 -10.84 3.60 1.09
N THR A 127 -12.03 3.97 0.63
CA THR A 127 -13.27 3.18 0.74
C THR A 127 -13.19 1.79 0.16
N GLU A 128 -12.40 1.55 -0.90
CA GLU A 128 -12.28 0.22 -1.50
C GLU A 128 -11.65 -0.79 -0.52
N ASN A 129 -10.71 -0.35 0.31
CA ASN A 129 -10.08 -1.18 1.35
C ASN A 129 -11.06 -1.61 2.45
N LEU A 130 -12.18 -0.89 2.55
CA LEU A 130 -13.27 -1.12 3.50
C LEU A 130 -14.53 -1.67 2.82
N ALA A 131 -14.47 -1.99 1.52
CA ALA A 131 -15.62 -2.44 0.74
C ALA A 131 -15.90 -3.95 0.86
N LEU A 132 -15.12 -4.67 1.65
CA LEU A 132 -15.34 -6.09 1.89
C LEU A 132 -16.44 -6.29 2.94
N PRO A 133 -17.23 -7.37 2.84
CA PRO A 133 -18.23 -7.70 3.83
C PRO A 133 -17.69 -7.73 5.27
N ILE A 134 -18.47 -7.18 6.21
CA ILE A 134 -18.08 -7.05 7.63
C ILE A 134 -17.71 -8.41 8.24
N TRP A 135 -18.38 -9.50 7.86
CA TRP A 135 -18.04 -10.82 8.37
C TRP A 135 -16.65 -11.29 7.92
N LEU A 136 -16.19 -10.92 6.71
CA LEU A 136 -14.82 -11.20 6.27
C LEU A 136 -13.82 -10.34 7.02
N LEU A 137 -14.16 -9.08 7.27
CA LEU A 137 -13.34 -8.15 8.07
C LEU A 137 -13.24 -8.55 9.55
N GLN A 138 -14.13 -9.41 10.05
CA GLN A 138 -14.13 -9.89 11.44
C GLN A 138 -13.52 -11.28 11.59
N SER A 139 -13.50 -12.08 10.53
CA SER A 139 -13.02 -13.47 10.58
C SER A 139 -11.58 -13.64 10.12
N ASP A 140 -11.10 -12.75 9.24
CA ASP A 140 -9.87 -12.98 8.51
C ASP A 140 -9.30 -11.71 7.87
N ASP A 141 -8.18 -11.20 8.41
CA ASP A 141 -7.48 -10.03 7.86
C ASP A 141 -6.83 -10.30 6.49
N ARG A 142 -6.83 -11.55 6.01
CA ARG A 142 -6.26 -11.94 4.70
C ARG A 142 -7.07 -11.46 3.48
N TYR A 143 -8.23 -10.82 3.69
CA TYR A 143 -9.02 -10.28 2.57
C TYR A 143 -8.71 -8.81 2.31
N TRP A 144 -8.14 -8.57 1.14
CA TRP A 144 -7.81 -7.25 0.62
C TRP A 144 -8.55 -6.93 -0.68
N PRO A 145 -8.62 -5.66 -1.09
CA PRO A 145 -9.05 -5.28 -2.45
C PRO A 145 -8.27 -6.00 -3.54
N ARG A 146 -8.85 -6.01 -4.74
CA ARG A 146 -8.18 -6.58 -5.90
C ARG A 146 -7.01 -5.71 -6.33
N VAL A 147 -5.87 -6.35 -6.58
CA VAL A 147 -4.73 -5.74 -7.27
C VAL A 147 -5.15 -5.26 -8.66
N ARG A 148 -4.72 -4.05 -9.01
CA ARG A 148 -4.96 -3.44 -10.32
C ARG A 148 -3.78 -3.71 -11.24
N ASP A 149 -4.08 -3.72 -12.55
CA ASP A 149 -3.05 -3.74 -13.58
C ASP A 149 -2.10 -2.56 -13.40
N LEU A 150 -0.80 -2.81 -13.58
CA LEU A 150 0.22 -1.77 -13.53
C LEU A 150 0.31 -1.13 -14.90
N VAL A 151 0.26 0.19 -14.96
CA VAL A 151 0.28 0.98 -16.21
C VAL A 151 1.41 1.99 -16.19
N PRO A 152 1.97 2.40 -17.35
CA PRO A 152 3.10 3.33 -17.36
C PRO A 152 2.85 4.71 -16.74
N SER A 153 1.59 5.17 -16.70
CA SER A 153 1.23 6.44 -16.07
C SER A 153 1.02 6.33 -14.55
N GLY A 154 0.96 5.12 -14.00
CA GLY A 154 0.61 4.86 -12.61
C GLY A 154 1.73 4.16 -11.86
N TRP A 155 1.91 4.55 -10.61
CA TRP A 155 2.91 4.00 -9.72
C TRP A 155 2.25 3.01 -8.75
N THR A 156 2.94 1.91 -8.53
CA THR A 156 2.67 0.96 -7.45
C THR A 156 3.82 1.02 -6.46
N VAL A 157 3.54 0.98 -5.16
CA VAL A 157 4.59 0.92 -4.14
C VAL A 157 4.69 -0.51 -3.65
N ILE A 158 5.90 -1.06 -3.60
CA ILE A 158 6.22 -2.30 -2.93
C ILE A 158 6.82 -1.96 -1.57
N VAL A 159 6.39 -2.65 -0.53
CA VAL A 159 6.94 -2.56 0.82
C VAL A 159 7.27 -3.97 1.30
N SER A 160 8.51 -4.22 1.71
CA SER A 160 8.95 -5.43 2.42
C SER A 160 9.09 -5.08 3.89
N GLN A 161 8.36 -5.79 4.74
CA GLN A 161 8.45 -5.71 6.18
C GLN A 161 9.09 -6.99 6.70
N GLU A 162 10.26 -6.90 7.31
CA GLU A 162 11.04 -8.08 7.68
C GLU A 162 11.28 -8.13 9.19
N ILE A 163 10.83 -9.21 9.81
CA ILE A 163 10.92 -9.45 11.25
C ILE A 163 11.75 -10.72 11.48
N HIS A 164 12.95 -10.57 12.03
CA HIS A 164 13.80 -11.68 12.41
C HIS A 164 13.63 -11.98 13.90
N ARG A 165 12.79 -12.96 14.25
CA ARG A 165 12.48 -13.28 15.66
C ARG A 165 13.68 -13.79 16.43
N VAL A 166 14.68 -14.37 15.76
CA VAL A 166 15.87 -14.97 16.39
C VAL A 166 16.87 -13.90 16.84
N SER A 167 17.20 -12.96 15.95
CA SER A 167 18.03 -11.79 16.28
C SER A 167 17.22 -10.71 17.01
N GLY A 168 15.90 -10.78 16.92
CA GLY A 168 15.02 -9.70 17.33
C GLY A 168 15.21 -8.46 16.48
N SER A 169 15.57 -8.57 15.20
CA SER A 169 15.78 -7.41 14.33
C SER A 169 14.57 -7.14 13.42
N TYR A 170 14.35 -5.87 13.09
CA TYR A 170 13.22 -5.43 12.28
C TYR A 170 13.63 -4.29 11.36
N TYR A 171 13.31 -4.40 10.07
CA TYR A 171 13.52 -3.33 9.10
C TYR A 171 12.45 -3.33 8.02
N ILE A 172 12.37 -2.21 7.31
CA ILE A 172 11.47 -2.01 6.19
C ILE A 172 12.30 -1.66 4.95
N GLN A 173 11.96 -2.28 3.83
CA GLN A 173 12.42 -1.85 2.52
C GLN A 173 11.24 -1.45 1.65
N TYR A 174 11.43 -0.50 0.73
CA TYR A 174 10.35 -0.12 -0.18
C TYR A 174 10.87 0.28 -1.55
N ALA A 175 10.00 0.22 -2.56
CA ALA A 175 10.28 0.79 -3.87
C ALA A 175 9.01 1.28 -4.56
N PHE A 176 9.18 2.34 -5.36
CA PHE A 176 8.17 2.82 -6.29
C PHE A 176 8.43 2.18 -7.64
N ILE A 177 7.43 1.49 -8.16
CA ILE A 177 7.52 0.74 -9.41
C ILE A 177 6.47 1.18 -10.42
N ARG A 178 6.84 1.16 -11.69
CA ARG A 178 5.90 1.23 -12.81
C ARG A 178 6.47 0.57 -14.07
N PRO A 179 5.64 0.06 -14.97
CA PRO A 179 6.12 -0.39 -16.28
C PRO A 179 6.58 0.80 -17.13
N ARG A 180 7.65 0.66 -17.91
CA ARG A 180 8.13 1.73 -18.79
C ARG A 180 7.31 1.86 -20.08
N HIS A 181 6.89 0.72 -20.64
CA HIS A 181 6.34 0.68 -22.00
C HIS A 181 4.97 0.03 -22.05
N GLN A 182 4.86 -1.21 -21.57
CA GLN A 182 3.64 -2.01 -21.68
C GLN A 182 3.00 -2.23 -20.32
N ARG A 183 1.66 -2.25 -20.31
CA ARG A 183 0.89 -2.61 -19.12
C ARG A 183 1.20 -4.04 -18.69
N ILE A 184 1.40 -4.23 -17.39
CA ILE A 184 1.48 -5.56 -16.77
C ILE A 184 0.10 -5.92 -16.24
N THR A 185 -0.51 -6.98 -16.79
CA THR A 185 -1.85 -7.42 -16.40
C THR A 185 -1.81 -8.42 -15.27
N VAL A 186 -2.59 -8.19 -14.21
CA VAL A 186 -2.67 -9.11 -13.05
C VAL A 186 -3.31 -10.45 -13.44
N ASP A 187 -4.26 -10.42 -14.38
CA ASP A 187 -4.96 -11.63 -14.84
C ASP A 187 -4.04 -12.59 -15.61
N ASN A 188 -3.07 -12.05 -16.32
CA ASN A 188 -2.11 -12.77 -17.15
C ASN A 188 -0.72 -12.16 -16.88
N PRO A 189 -0.12 -12.41 -15.71
CA PRO A 189 1.18 -11.87 -15.38
C PRO A 189 2.25 -12.52 -16.25
N PRO A 190 3.40 -11.85 -16.42
CA PRO A 190 4.51 -12.42 -17.15
C PRO A 190 4.97 -13.75 -16.49
N PRO A 191 5.46 -14.71 -17.29
CA PRO A 191 5.90 -16.01 -16.78
C PRO A 191 7.22 -15.94 -15.98
N GLN A 192 7.90 -14.80 -16.02
CA GLN A 192 9.16 -14.52 -15.35
C GLN A 192 9.12 -13.09 -14.80
N SER A 193 10.06 -12.76 -13.91
CA SER A 193 10.21 -11.40 -13.41
C SER A 193 10.38 -10.43 -14.59
N PRO A 194 9.71 -9.26 -14.56
CA PRO A 194 9.90 -8.27 -15.61
C PRO A 194 11.37 -7.90 -15.75
N SER A 195 11.83 -7.71 -16.99
CA SER A 195 13.17 -7.19 -17.24
C SER A 195 13.36 -5.86 -16.52
N LEU A 196 14.59 -5.59 -16.07
CA LEU A 196 14.96 -4.28 -15.51
C LEU A 196 14.83 -3.15 -16.55
N GLU A 197 14.73 -3.47 -17.83
CA GLU A 197 14.42 -2.51 -18.90
C GLU A 197 12.91 -2.26 -19.03
N ASP A 198 12.07 -3.21 -18.63
CA ASP A 198 10.61 -3.11 -18.74
C ASP A 198 9.99 -2.40 -17.54
N ILE A 199 10.69 -2.35 -16.40
CA ILE A 199 10.24 -1.69 -15.18
C ILE A 199 11.16 -0.55 -14.75
N GLU A 200 10.52 0.52 -14.30
CA GLU A 200 11.16 1.59 -13.56
C GLU A 200 10.98 1.31 -12.07
N VAL A 201 12.09 1.32 -11.33
CA VAL A 201 12.15 1.09 -9.88
C VAL A 201 12.92 2.26 -9.30
N VAL A 202 12.33 2.98 -8.35
CA VAL A 202 12.92 4.18 -7.76
C VAL A 202 12.55 4.32 -6.27
N GLY A 203 13.30 5.15 -5.53
CA GLY A 203 12.98 5.53 -4.17
C GLY A 203 11.97 6.69 -4.09
N LEU A 204 11.62 7.10 -2.87
CA LEU A 204 10.67 8.18 -2.64
C LEU A 204 11.16 9.51 -3.23
N LYS A 205 12.46 9.76 -3.12
CA LYS A 205 13.11 10.99 -3.57
C LYS A 205 13.03 11.15 -5.09
N GLU A 206 13.39 10.11 -5.84
CA GLU A 206 13.31 10.08 -7.29
C GLU A 206 11.85 10.13 -7.77
N PHE A 207 10.95 9.40 -7.10
CA PHE A 207 9.52 9.46 -7.39
C PHE A 207 8.98 10.90 -7.28
N LEU A 208 9.33 11.60 -6.19
CA LEU A 208 8.94 13.01 -6.01
C LEU A 208 9.65 13.95 -6.98
N ASN A 209 10.90 13.69 -7.34
CA ASN A 209 11.57 14.46 -8.39
C ASN A 209 10.84 14.34 -9.76
N ILE A 210 10.27 13.17 -10.06
CA ILE A 210 9.50 12.94 -11.29
C ILE A 210 8.10 13.56 -11.23
N THR A 211 7.40 13.38 -10.10
CA THR A 211 5.96 13.69 -10.00
C THR A 211 5.65 15.02 -9.33
N ALA A 212 6.59 15.52 -8.52
CA ALA A 212 6.47 16.76 -7.78
C ALA A 212 7.83 17.50 -7.61
N PRO A 213 8.48 17.95 -8.70
CA PRO A 213 9.86 18.47 -8.68
C PRO A 213 10.10 19.73 -7.84
N MET A 214 9.02 20.40 -7.42
CA MET A 214 9.06 21.57 -6.53
C MET A 214 9.20 21.21 -5.04
N VAL A 215 9.12 19.92 -4.68
CA VAL A 215 9.37 19.46 -3.31
C VAL A 215 10.87 19.47 -3.04
N ASP A 216 11.28 20.06 -1.91
CA ASP A 216 12.68 20.14 -1.51
C ASP A 216 13.27 18.74 -1.23
N PRO A 217 14.33 18.29 -1.95
CA PRO A 217 14.95 17.00 -1.71
C PRO A 217 15.57 16.85 -0.33
N VAL A 218 16.06 17.93 0.29
CA VAL A 218 16.66 17.89 1.63
C VAL A 218 15.60 17.58 2.68
N LEU A 219 14.38 18.09 2.48
CA LEU A 219 13.25 17.79 3.32
C LEU A 219 12.84 16.32 3.22
N ILE A 220 12.89 15.73 2.02
CA ILE A 220 12.61 14.29 1.83
C ILE A 220 13.63 13.45 2.61
N ASP A 221 14.92 13.74 2.46
CA ASP A 221 16.00 13.03 3.15
C ASP A 221 15.82 13.11 4.67
N ARG A 222 15.53 14.32 5.19
CA ARG A 222 15.25 14.52 6.62
C ARG A 222 14.06 13.68 7.09
N ARG A 223 12.95 13.66 6.35
CA ARG A 223 11.77 12.90 6.75
C ARG A 223 11.98 11.39 6.70
N LEU A 224 12.75 10.90 5.72
CA LEU A 224 13.15 9.50 5.67
C LEU A 224 14.02 9.13 6.88
N HIS A 225 14.96 10.01 7.24
CA HIS A 225 15.78 9.85 8.43
C HIS A 225 14.94 9.83 9.72
N ASP A 226 14.01 10.78 9.90
CA ASP A 226 13.09 10.81 11.05
C ASP A 226 12.31 9.49 11.19
N VAL A 227 11.84 8.91 10.08
CA VAL A 227 11.14 7.61 10.08
C VAL A 227 12.11 6.47 10.43
N ALA A 228 13.31 6.44 9.85
CA ALA A 228 14.32 5.44 10.15
C ALA A 228 14.71 5.45 11.63
N GLU A 229 14.92 6.64 12.22
CA GLU A 229 15.19 6.80 13.65
C GLU A 229 14.02 6.32 14.52
N LYS A 230 12.78 6.63 14.11
CA LYS A 230 11.59 6.14 14.81
C LYS A 230 11.46 4.61 14.74
N LEU A 231 11.79 3.99 13.61
CA LEU A 231 11.81 2.53 13.47
C LEU A 231 12.91 1.90 14.34
N ALA A 232 14.10 2.52 14.38
CA ALA A 232 15.22 2.06 15.21
C ALA A 232 14.96 2.22 16.72
N SER A 233 14.23 3.26 17.14
CA SER A 233 13.94 3.56 18.55
C SER A 233 12.63 2.98 19.06
N GLY A 234 11.74 2.53 18.16
CA GLY A 234 10.34 2.24 18.45
C GLY A 234 10.07 1.09 19.42
N VAL A 235 11.03 0.19 19.66
CA VAL A 235 10.80 -0.98 20.53
C VAL A 235 12.06 -1.36 21.31
N HIS A 236 11.98 -1.23 22.64
CA HIS A 236 13.07 -1.53 23.58
C HIS A 236 13.52 -3.01 23.65
N TYR A 237 12.93 -3.89 22.83
CA TYR A 237 13.12 -5.36 22.90
C TYR A 237 13.77 -5.96 21.64
N TRP A 238 14.10 -5.15 20.64
CA TRP A 238 14.72 -5.63 19.41
C TRP A 238 16.24 -5.64 19.52
N GLY A 239 16.86 -6.70 19.02
CA GLY A 239 18.31 -6.82 18.90
C GLY A 239 18.86 -5.99 17.74
N PRO A 240 20.19 -5.95 17.59
CA PRO A 240 20.83 -5.16 16.55
C PRO A 240 20.40 -5.64 15.15
N LEU A 241 20.28 -4.69 14.22
CA LEU A 241 20.12 -5.00 12.81
C LEU A 241 21.31 -5.83 12.29
N PRO A 242 21.08 -6.67 11.26
CA PRO A 242 22.18 -7.31 10.54
C PRO A 242 23.20 -6.28 10.04
N PRO A 243 24.47 -6.65 9.86
CA PRO A 243 25.46 -5.79 9.21
C PRO A 243 24.93 -5.31 7.85
N ASP A 244 25.18 -4.05 7.52
CA ASP A 244 24.81 -3.41 6.24
C ASP A 244 23.30 -3.23 5.99
N VAL A 245 22.45 -3.45 7.00
CA VAL A 245 21.00 -3.23 6.91
C VAL A 245 20.61 -1.96 7.67
N GLU A 246 19.91 -1.06 6.96
CA GLU A 246 19.32 0.13 7.56
C GLU A 246 17.87 -0.14 8.01
N PRO A 247 17.37 0.54 9.06
CA PRO A 247 15.98 0.38 9.53
C PRO A 247 14.94 0.64 8.43
N LEU A 248 15.27 1.55 7.50
CA LEU A 248 14.47 1.91 6.35
C LEU A 248 15.39 2.07 5.14
N SER A 249 15.19 1.27 4.10
CA SER A 249 15.97 1.38 2.86
C SER A 249 15.10 1.23 1.60
N VAL A 250 15.70 1.49 0.45
CA VAL A 250 15.05 1.32 -0.86
C VAL A 250 15.42 -0.06 -1.41
N LEU A 251 14.43 -0.83 -1.87
CA LEU A 251 14.67 -2.12 -2.53
C LEU A 251 15.50 -1.91 -3.80
N ASN A 252 16.43 -2.84 -4.05
CA ASN A 252 17.13 -2.81 -5.33
C ASN A 252 16.19 -3.24 -6.48
N ARG A 253 16.65 -3.07 -7.73
CA ARG A 253 15.78 -3.22 -8.90
C ARG A 253 15.39 -4.69 -9.11
N GLU A 254 16.31 -5.60 -8.81
CA GLU A 254 16.17 -7.04 -8.91
C GLU A 254 15.17 -7.57 -7.86
N GLU A 255 15.36 -7.20 -6.59
CA GLU A 255 14.47 -7.54 -5.47
C GLU A 255 13.05 -7.03 -5.74
N ALA A 256 12.90 -5.78 -6.18
CA ALA A 256 11.59 -5.23 -6.50
C ALA A 256 10.91 -5.97 -7.67
N ALA A 257 11.67 -6.43 -8.67
CA ALA A 257 11.15 -7.20 -9.80
C ALA A 257 10.69 -8.61 -9.37
N GLU A 258 11.47 -9.26 -8.49
CA GLU A 258 11.16 -10.57 -7.93
C GLU A 258 9.92 -10.50 -7.02
N MET A 259 9.87 -9.53 -6.09
CA MET A 259 8.70 -9.30 -5.24
C MET A 259 7.46 -8.97 -6.07
N LEU A 260 7.58 -8.18 -7.14
CA LEU A 260 6.45 -7.90 -8.02
C LEU A 260 5.88 -9.19 -8.62
N LEU A 261 6.72 -10.13 -9.06
CA LEU A 261 6.24 -11.41 -9.57
C LEU A 261 5.49 -12.19 -8.48
N GLU A 262 6.04 -12.26 -7.27
CA GLU A 262 5.41 -12.92 -6.11
C GLU A 262 4.00 -12.35 -5.84
N PHE A 263 3.85 -11.03 -5.80
CA PHE A 263 2.54 -10.39 -5.63
C PHE A 263 1.58 -10.67 -6.78
N LEU A 264 2.06 -10.71 -8.03
CA LEU A 264 1.22 -11.00 -9.18
C LEU A 264 0.71 -12.45 -9.16
N GLU A 265 1.49 -13.37 -8.60
CA GLU A 265 1.07 -14.75 -8.38
C GLU A 265 0.04 -14.87 -7.26
N ASP A 266 0.28 -14.29 -6.08
CA ASP A 266 -0.70 -14.33 -4.97
C ASP A 266 -1.99 -13.55 -5.32
N ALA A 267 -1.90 -12.46 -6.07
CA ALA A 267 -3.07 -11.69 -6.52
C ALA A 267 -4.09 -12.54 -7.33
N LYS A 268 -3.63 -13.57 -8.05
CA LYS A 268 -4.53 -14.52 -8.73
C LYS A 268 -5.32 -15.34 -7.73
N GLU A 269 -4.66 -15.84 -6.68
CA GLU A 269 -5.32 -16.63 -5.64
C GLU A 269 -6.23 -15.75 -4.79
N LEU A 270 -5.81 -14.54 -4.42
CA LEU A 270 -6.67 -13.54 -3.78
C LEU A 270 -7.94 -13.29 -4.61
N LYS A 271 -7.81 -13.09 -5.93
CA LYS A 271 -8.97 -12.88 -6.82
C LYS A 271 -9.93 -14.06 -6.81
N LYS A 272 -9.42 -15.29 -6.73
CA LYS A 272 -10.23 -16.51 -6.62
C LYS A 272 -10.93 -16.59 -5.26
N ARG A 273 -10.19 -16.41 -4.16
CA ARG A 273 -10.71 -16.33 -2.78
C ARG A 273 -11.83 -15.29 -2.64
N LEU A 274 -11.60 -14.07 -3.13
CA LEU A 274 -12.61 -12.99 -3.13
C LEU A 274 -13.86 -13.37 -3.94
N ARG A 275 -13.69 -14.02 -5.10
CA ARG A 275 -14.82 -14.43 -5.92
C ARG A 275 -15.67 -15.49 -5.21
N GLU A 276 -15.04 -16.44 -4.53
CA GLU A 276 -15.71 -17.49 -3.76
C GLU A 276 -16.45 -16.87 -2.56
N ALA A 277 -15.75 -16.08 -1.74
CA ALA A 277 -16.31 -15.41 -0.58
C ALA A 277 -17.48 -14.47 -0.92
N MET A 278 -17.41 -13.74 -2.04
CA MET A 278 -18.51 -12.87 -2.50
C MET A 278 -19.69 -13.63 -3.14
N LYS A 279 -19.48 -14.86 -3.61
CA LYS A 279 -20.56 -15.72 -4.15
C LYS A 279 -21.32 -16.45 -3.06
N GLU A 280 -20.67 -16.78 -1.95
CA GLU A 280 -21.27 -17.52 -0.84
C GLU A 280 -22.35 -16.73 -0.07
N ASN A 281 -22.51 -15.42 -0.32
CA ASN A 281 -23.61 -14.68 0.29
C ASN A 281 -24.24 -13.60 -0.63
N PRO A 282 -25.20 -13.96 -1.50
CA PRO A 282 -25.98 -12.98 -2.25
C PRO A 282 -27.10 -12.32 -1.42
N ARG A 283 -27.48 -12.92 -0.27
CA ARG A 283 -28.64 -12.53 0.56
C ARG A 283 -28.52 -13.05 1.99
N ARG A 284 -28.14 -12.18 2.93
CA ARG A 284 -28.67 -12.17 4.29
C ARG A 284 -29.00 -10.74 4.67
#